data_AF-A0A6P0U7Z9-F1
#
_entry.id   AF-A0A6P0U7Z9-F1
#
_cell.length_a   1.000
_cell.length_b   1.000
_cell.length_c   1.000
_cell.angle_alpha   90.00
_cell.angle_beta   90.00
_cell.angle_gamma   90.00
#
_symmetry.space_group_name_H-M   'P 1'
#
loop_
_entity.id
_entity.type
_entity.pdbx_description
1 polymer ?
#
loop_
_entity_poly.entity_id
_entity_poly.type
_entity_poly.pdbx_seq_one_letter_code
_entity_poly.pdbx_strand_id
1 'polypeptide(L)'
;MNIINFILIFIVSLIATSLIIWRFYLEPKITMFDEDKRVNNFRNMRRLFPSKIIHRSTKPYNFQENLCDPNISYQFQGETRTMEDFLQRTGNTGFLIVKND
;
A
#
# COMPACT_ATOMS: atom_id res chain seq x y z
N MET A 1 -18.11 -46.48 -4.19
CA MET A 1 -16.97 -45.67 -3.72
C MET A 1 -16.67 -46.07 -2.29
N ASN A 2 -15.47 -46.59 -2.01
CA ASN A 2 -15.17 -47.13 -0.67
C ASN A 2 -14.95 -45.99 0.32
N ILE A 3 -15.16 -46.26 1.62
CA ILE A 3 -15.12 -45.23 2.67
C ILE A 3 -13.77 -44.47 2.70
N ILE A 4 -12.69 -45.16 2.35
CA ILE A 4 -11.35 -44.60 2.21
C ILE A 4 -11.31 -43.51 1.12
N ASN A 5 -11.90 -43.75 -0.05
CA ASN A 5 -11.93 -42.76 -1.14
C ASN A 5 -12.75 -41.53 -0.75
N PHE A 6 -13.83 -41.72 0.01
CA PHE A 6 -14.62 -40.61 0.52
C PHE A 6 -13.81 -39.73 1.48
N ILE A 7 -13.10 -40.36 2.43
CA ILE A 7 -12.21 -39.67 3.37
C ILE A 7 -11.10 -38.92 2.60
N LEU A 8 -10.51 -39.54 1.58
CA LEU A 8 -9.45 -38.95 0.79
C LEU A 8 -9.92 -37.70 0.03
N ILE A 9 -11.08 -37.76 -0.62
CA ILE A 9 -11.69 -36.61 -1.30
C ILE A 9 -11.97 -35.48 -0.31
N PHE A 10 -12.50 -35.82 0.86
CA PHE A 10 -12.78 -34.85 1.91
C PHE A 10 -11.52 -34.14 2.41
N ILE A 11 -10.46 -34.89 2.69
CA ILE A 11 -9.17 -34.33 3.13
C ILE A 11 -8.57 -33.43 2.05
N VAL A 12 -8.57 -33.87 0.79
CA VAL A 12 -8.05 -33.05 -0.32
C VAL A 12 -8.84 -31.74 -0.46
N SER A 13 -10.17 -31.79 -0.32
CA SER A 13 -10.99 -30.58 -0.33
C SER A 13 -10.64 -29.64 0.82
N LEU A 14 -10.43 -30.16 2.03
CA LEU A 14 -10.02 -29.34 3.19
C LEU A 14 -8.66 -28.68 2.99
N ILE A 15 -7.68 -29.42 2.47
CA ILE A 15 -6.35 -28.89 2.16
C ILE A 15 -6.47 -27.78 1.09
N ALA A 16 -7.22 -28.03 0.02
CA ALA A 16 -7.42 -27.05 -1.05
C ALA A 16 -8.04 -25.75 -0.52
N THR A 17 -9.10 -25.84 0.29
CA THR A 17 -9.74 -24.66 0.90
C THR A 17 -8.78 -23.90 1.83
N SER A 18 -7.98 -24.62 2.62
CA SER A 18 -6.98 -24.02 3.52
C SER A 18 -5.91 -23.27 2.74
N LEU A 19 -5.41 -23.84 1.64
CA LEU A 19 -4.43 -23.20 0.76
C LEU A 19 -5.02 -21.95 0.07
N ILE A 20 -6.28 -22.00 -0.34
CA ILE A 20 -6.97 -20.84 -0.94
C ILE A 20 -7.10 -19.71 0.09
N ILE A 21 -7.54 -20.01 1.32
CA ILE A 21 -7.63 -19.03 2.40
C ILE A 21 -6.25 -18.43 2.70
N TRP A 22 -5.23 -19.28 2.79
CA TRP A 22 -3.86 -18.82 3.02
C TRP A 22 -3.40 -17.85 1.93
N ARG A 23 -3.47 -18.27 0.67
CA ARG A 23 -2.94 -17.52 -0.47
C ARG A 23 -3.67 -16.20 -0.73
N PHE A 24 -5.00 -16.20 -0.65
CA PHE A 24 -5.79 -15.06 -1.09
C PHE A 24 -6.26 -14.15 0.05
N TYR A 25 -6.26 -14.64 1.31
CA TYR A 25 -6.75 -13.87 2.45
C TYR A 25 -5.67 -13.57 3.49
N LEU A 26 -4.87 -14.56 3.91
CA LEU A 26 -3.91 -14.39 5.01
C LEU A 26 -2.57 -13.81 4.54
N GLU A 27 -1.95 -14.41 3.52
CA GLU A 27 -0.61 -14.05 3.06
C GLU A 27 -0.50 -12.55 2.73
N PRO A 28 -1.40 -11.91 1.95
CA PRO A 28 -1.31 -10.48 1.67
C PRO A 28 -1.41 -9.57 2.92
N LYS A 29 -2.07 -10.03 3.99
CA LYS A 29 -2.22 -9.28 5.25
C LYS A 29 -1.01 -9.42 6.15
N ILE A 30 -0.43 -10.61 6.21
CA ILE A 30 0.74 -10.90 7.03
C ILE A 30 1.99 -10.29 6.39
N THR A 31 2.09 -10.37 5.07
CA THR A 31 3.21 -9.82 4.26
C THR A 31 3.01 -8.35 3.89
N MET A 32 2.19 -7.61 4.64
CA MET A 32 1.83 -6.22 4.35
C MET A 32 3.07 -5.31 4.27
N PHE A 33 4.09 -5.60 5.08
CA PHE A 33 5.30 -4.78 5.22
C PHE A 33 6.53 -5.36 4.51
N ASP A 34 6.42 -6.56 3.94
CA ASP A 34 7.50 -7.22 3.20
C ASP A 34 7.95 -6.32 2.05
N GLU A 35 9.26 -6.13 1.91
CA GLU A 35 9.86 -5.11 1.05
C GLU A 35 9.38 -5.18 -0.41
N ASP A 36 9.24 -6.39 -0.95
CA ASP A 36 8.82 -6.68 -2.31
C ASP A 36 7.32 -6.46 -2.56
N LYS A 37 6.49 -6.51 -1.50
CA LYS A 37 5.02 -6.42 -1.61
C LYS A 37 4.45 -5.13 -1.06
N ARG A 38 5.19 -4.44 -0.18
CA ARG A 38 4.73 -3.28 0.59
C ARG A 38 4.06 -2.24 -0.30
N VAL A 39 4.72 -1.79 -1.36
CA VAL A 39 4.18 -0.73 -2.24
C VAL A 39 2.83 -1.14 -2.84
N ASN A 40 2.73 -2.36 -3.39
CA ASN A 40 1.49 -2.84 -4.00
C ASN A 40 0.38 -3.03 -2.95
N ASN A 41 0.71 -3.61 -1.80
CA ASN A 41 -0.24 -3.88 -0.72
C ASN A 41 -0.81 -2.58 -0.14
N PHE A 42 0.04 -1.58 0.12
CA PHE A 42 -0.38 -0.26 0.59
C PHE A 42 -1.26 0.47 -0.44
N ARG A 43 -0.92 0.40 -1.73
CA ARG A 43 -1.74 1.02 -2.80
C ARG A 43 -3.09 0.34 -3.00
N ASN A 44 -3.24 -0.92 -2.61
CA ASN A 44 -4.44 -1.72 -2.82
C ASN A 44 -5.12 -2.15 -1.50
N MET A 45 -4.93 -1.40 -0.40
CA MET A 45 -5.48 -1.77 0.92
C MET A 45 -6.99 -2.06 0.93
N ARG A 46 -7.75 -1.40 0.04
CA ARG A 46 -9.19 -1.65 -0.13
C ARG A 46 -9.53 -3.11 -0.45
N ARG A 47 -8.64 -3.81 -1.17
CA ARG A 47 -8.81 -5.24 -1.52
C ARG A 47 -8.37 -6.17 -0.40
N LEU A 48 -7.49 -5.69 0.49
CA LEU A 48 -6.88 -6.50 1.54
C LEU A 48 -7.67 -6.43 2.84
N PHE A 49 -8.17 -5.25 3.21
CA PHE A 49 -8.86 -5.01 4.48
C PHE A 49 -10.31 -4.55 4.27
N PRO A 50 -11.20 -4.83 5.23
CA PRO A 50 -12.51 -4.18 5.28
C PRO A 50 -12.34 -2.66 5.16
N SER A 51 -13.10 -2.05 4.27
CA SER A 51 -12.97 -0.64 3.96
C SER A 51 -14.33 -0.02 3.76
N LYS A 52 -14.41 1.28 4.04
CA LYS A 52 -15.61 2.09 3.81
C LYS A 52 -15.25 3.21 2.85
N ILE A 53 -16.11 3.46 1.88
CA ILE A 53 -15.94 4.59 0.95
C ILE A 53 -16.22 5.87 1.73
N ILE A 54 -15.27 6.80 1.70
CA ILE A 54 -15.48 8.18 2.10
C ILE A 54 -15.81 8.95 0.82
N HIS A 55 -17.05 9.41 0.70
CA HIS A 55 -17.47 10.22 -0.43
C HIS A 55 -16.87 11.63 -0.30
N ARG A 56 -16.47 12.21 -1.42
CA ARG A 56 -15.99 13.60 -1.45
C ARG A 56 -17.08 14.57 -0.96
N SER A 57 -16.66 15.68 -0.35
CA SER A 57 -17.56 16.78 -0.01
C SER A 57 -18.22 17.35 -1.27
N THR A 58 -19.47 17.80 -1.16
CA THR A 58 -20.15 18.57 -2.21
C THR A 58 -19.54 19.97 -2.40
N LYS A 59 -18.82 20.46 -1.40
CA LYS A 59 -18.06 21.71 -1.41
C LYS A 59 -16.62 21.40 -0.97
N PRO A 60 -15.75 20.91 -1.88
CA PRO A 60 -14.36 20.69 -1.55
C PRO A 60 -13.66 22.03 -1.31
N TYR A 61 -12.67 22.01 -0.42
CA TYR A 61 -11.73 23.10 -0.30
C TYR A 61 -10.73 23.00 -1.46
N ASN A 62 -10.54 24.10 -2.19
CA ASN A 62 -9.55 24.19 -3.27
C ASN A 62 -8.37 24.99 -2.74
N PHE A 63 -7.19 24.36 -2.74
CA PHE A 63 -5.94 25.05 -2.41
C PHE A 63 -5.71 26.21 -3.39
N GLN A 64 -5.25 27.34 -2.87
CA GLN A 64 -4.71 28.38 -3.73
C GLN A 64 -3.40 27.88 -4.34
N GLU A 65 -3.31 27.96 -5.67
CA GLU A 65 -2.14 27.48 -6.40
C GLU A 65 -1.22 28.63 -6.75
N ASN A 66 0.02 28.54 -6.30
CA ASN A 66 1.14 29.34 -6.81
C ASN A 66 2.27 28.38 -7.17
N LEU A 67 2.07 27.65 -8.27
CA LEU A 67 3.00 26.62 -8.72
C LEU A 67 4.35 27.27 -9.04
N CYS A 68 5.38 26.81 -8.35
CA CYS A 68 6.75 27.18 -8.60
C CYS A 68 7.61 25.92 -8.60
N ASP A 69 8.72 25.95 -9.35
CA ASP A 69 9.73 24.90 -9.28
C ASP A 69 10.66 25.18 -8.09
N PRO A 70 10.54 24.43 -6.98
CA PRO A 70 11.24 24.77 -5.77
C PRO A 70 12.65 24.18 -5.82
N ASN A 71 13.66 25.00 -6.16
CA ASN A 71 15.06 24.63 -6.01
C ASN A 71 15.46 24.66 -4.52
N ILE A 72 15.13 23.59 -3.80
CA ILE A 72 15.35 23.47 -2.36
C ILE A 72 16.66 22.72 -2.09
N SER A 73 17.59 23.39 -1.43
CA SER A 73 18.76 22.79 -0.79
C SER A 73 18.72 23.00 0.72
N TYR A 74 19.29 22.05 1.46
CA TYR A 74 19.32 22.07 2.92
C TYR A 74 20.61 21.44 3.45
N GLN A 75 21.01 21.84 4.66
CA GLN A 75 22.15 21.23 5.35
C GLN A 75 21.67 20.07 6.22
N PHE A 76 22.30 18.91 6.10
CA PHE A 76 22.02 17.75 6.93
C PHE A 76 23.30 16.95 7.17
N GLN A 77 23.65 16.74 8.44
CA GLN A 77 24.87 16.01 8.83
C GLN A 77 26.17 16.60 8.24
N GLY A 78 26.23 17.92 8.05
CA GLY A 78 27.40 18.59 7.48
C GLY A 78 27.47 18.53 5.94
N GLU A 79 26.49 17.93 5.27
CA GLU A 79 26.37 17.88 3.82
C GLU A 79 25.25 18.78 3.32
N THR A 80 25.49 19.41 2.17
CA THR A 80 24.42 20.07 1.41
C THR A 80 23.68 19.02 0.59
N ARG A 81 22.37 18.91 0.80
CA ARG A 81 21.48 17.98 0.09
C ARG A 81 20.37 18.74 -0.62
N THR A 82 19.82 18.16 -1.67
CA THR A 82 18.70 18.72 -2.42
C THR A 82 17.39 18.00 -2.11
N MET A 83 16.26 18.65 -2.41
CA MET A 83 14.97 17.97 -2.38
C MET A 83 14.92 16.78 -3.34
N GLU A 84 15.58 16.89 -4.50
CA GLU A 84 15.66 15.79 -5.47
C GLU A 84 16.35 14.55 -4.86
N ASP A 85 17.49 14.74 -4.20
CA ASP A 85 18.18 13.65 -3.48
C ASP A 85 17.26 13.02 -2.41
N PHE A 86 16.47 13.85 -1.73
CA PHE A 86 15.52 13.38 -0.74
C PHE A 86 14.39 12.55 -1.35
N LEU A 87 13.82 12.98 -2.47
CA LEU A 87 12.72 12.28 -3.12
C LEU A 87 13.20 10.93 -3.70
N GLN A 88 14.38 10.91 -4.31
CA GLN A 88 14.98 9.70 -4.88
C GLN A 88 15.30 8.65 -3.79
N ARG A 89 15.87 9.07 -2.65
CA ARG A 89 16.25 8.12 -1.58
C ARG A 89 15.08 7.53 -0.80
N THR A 90 13.93 8.20 -0.76
CA THR A 90 12.80 7.81 0.11
C THR A 90 11.73 6.98 -0.59
N GLY A 91 11.80 6.86 -1.92
CA GLY A 91 10.79 6.11 -2.68
C GLY A 91 9.40 6.72 -2.59
N ASN A 92 9.32 8.05 -2.44
CA ASN A 92 8.05 8.76 -2.32
C ASN A 92 7.20 8.57 -3.59
N THR A 93 5.90 8.34 -3.39
CA THR A 93 4.92 8.19 -4.49
C THR A 93 4.14 9.47 -4.76
N GLY A 94 4.24 10.47 -3.87
CA GLY A 94 3.64 11.78 -4.00
C GLY A 94 4.24 12.75 -2.98
N PHE A 95 4.28 14.03 -3.31
CA PHE A 95 4.82 15.10 -2.48
C PHE A 95 4.02 16.39 -2.73
N LEU A 96 3.69 17.14 -1.67
CA LEU A 96 2.93 18.37 -1.74
C LEU A 96 3.55 19.41 -0.80
N ILE A 97 3.84 20.60 -1.32
CA ILE A 97 4.26 21.76 -0.52
C ILE A 97 3.08 22.72 -0.47
N VAL A 98 2.62 23.04 0.75
CA VAL A 98 1.62 24.08 1.00
C VAL A 98 2.23 25.14 1.90
N LYS A 99 2.13 26.41 1.49
CA LYS A 99 2.64 27.54 2.26
C LYS A 99 1.66 28.70 2.14
N ASN A 100 1.22 29.22 3.29
CA ASN A 100 0.35 30.40 3.39
C ASN A 100 -0.94 30.28 2.55
N ASP A 101 -1.61 29.14 2.66
CA ASP A 101 -2.94 28.91 2.09
C ASP A 101 -4.04 29.25 3.10
#